data_AF-A0A927W891-F1
#
_entry.id   AF-A0A927W891-F1
#
_cell.length_a   1.000
_cell.length_b   1.000
_cell.length_c   1.000
_cell.angle_alpha   90.00
_cell.angle_beta   90.00
_cell.angle_gamma   90.00
#
_symmetry.space_group_name_H-M   'P 1'
#
loop_
_entity.id
_entity.type
_entity.pdbx_description
1 polymer ?
#
loop_
_entity_poly.entity_id
_entity_poly.type
_entity_poly.pdbx_seq_one_letter_code
_entity_poly.pdbx_strand_id
1 'polypeptide(L)'
;MDYIEDNIESELDADILAAKIYTSSFNFQRIFTILCDCTLGEYIRNRRLTLAGYELLREESSILDIAIKYGYQTNESFTRAFSRFHGITPSIARKKRSNLKTFSRISVKSNLSGGKVIMSDFSERGYVVKETGAVYYTQDMDKTLKWFKEVLGWYGQIDARDEDGIGTYGCVSNIPIEIEVLHIAPFTGIHMFKGDTLSIMVGFMLVQGIEQLYEFVKKNGWNQITEIVTEPWGGKTCEVTTIDGSILKFFE
;
A
#
# COMPACT_ATOMS: atom_id res chain seq x y z
N MET A 1 -13.14 -1.12 -10.59
CA MET A 1 -11.77 -0.57 -10.60
C MET A 1 -10.89 -1.27 -11.60
N ASP A 2 -10.82 -2.59 -11.57
CA ASP A 2 -9.97 -3.38 -12.47
C ASP A 2 -10.20 -3.06 -13.95
N TYR A 3 -11.46 -3.02 -14.38
CA TYR A 3 -11.81 -2.63 -15.75
C TYR A 3 -11.30 -1.23 -16.15
N ILE A 4 -11.29 -0.25 -15.24
CA ILE A 4 -10.79 1.10 -15.53
C ILE A 4 -9.26 1.07 -15.73
N GLU A 5 -8.55 0.30 -14.91
CA GLU A 5 -7.09 0.18 -15.01
C GLU A 5 -6.65 -0.60 -16.25
N ASP A 6 -7.35 -1.69 -16.58
CA ASP A 6 -7.08 -2.49 -17.78
C ASP A 6 -7.36 -1.73 -19.08
N ASN A 7 -8.16 -0.65 -19.01
CA ASN A 7 -8.56 0.17 -20.15
C ASN A 7 -8.12 1.64 -20.00
N ILE A 8 -7.08 1.90 -19.19
CA ILE A 8 -6.69 3.27 -18.81
C ILE A 8 -6.20 4.11 -20.00
N GLU A 9 -5.65 3.46 -21.02
CA GLU A 9 -5.16 4.09 -22.27
C GLU A 9 -6.28 4.34 -23.29
N SER A 10 -7.42 3.67 -23.12
CA SER A 10 -8.59 3.78 -24.01
C SER A 10 -9.51 4.92 -23.61
N GLU A 11 -10.41 5.34 -24.50
CA GLU A 11 -11.47 6.27 -24.14
C GLU A 11 -12.42 5.61 -23.11
N LEU A 12 -12.52 6.23 -21.93
CA LEU A 12 -13.33 5.76 -20.82
C LEU A 12 -14.47 6.74 -20.60
N ASP A 13 -15.67 6.31 -20.94
CA ASP A 13 -16.90 7.05 -20.70
C ASP A 13 -17.61 6.52 -19.45
N ALA A 14 -18.17 7.44 -18.66
CA ALA A 14 -18.98 7.11 -17.50
C ALA A 14 -20.21 6.29 -17.89
N ASP A 15 -20.79 6.49 -19.08
CA ASP A 15 -21.93 5.71 -19.55
C ASP A 15 -21.55 4.25 -19.80
N ILE A 16 -20.38 4.01 -20.43
CA ILE A 16 -19.82 2.67 -20.65
C ILE A 16 -19.56 1.97 -19.32
N LEU A 17 -18.98 2.69 -18.36
CA LEU A 17 -18.64 2.13 -17.05
C LEU A 17 -19.89 1.85 -16.21
N ALA A 18 -20.90 2.72 -16.27
CA ALA A 18 -22.16 2.55 -15.55
C ALA A 18 -22.97 1.36 -16.10
N ALA A 19 -22.98 1.18 -17.43
CA ALA A 19 -23.61 0.03 -18.07
C ALA A 19 -23.03 -1.31 -17.60
N LYS A 20 -21.71 -1.37 -17.32
CA LYS A 20 -21.04 -2.59 -16.83
C LYS A 20 -21.45 -3.03 -15.43
N ILE A 21 -21.96 -2.11 -14.62
CA ILE A 21 -22.45 -2.39 -13.26
C ILE A 21 -23.96 -2.20 -13.15
N TYR A 22 -24.67 -2.16 -14.29
CA TYR A 22 -26.12 -2.05 -14.40
C TYR A 22 -26.72 -0.85 -13.63
N THR A 23 -26.06 0.32 -13.70
CA THR A 23 -26.53 1.55 -13.07
C THR A 23 -26.54 2.73 -14.05
N SER A 24 -27.13 3.85 -13.64
CA SER A 24 -27.06 5.09 -14.41
C SER A 24 -25.71 5.78 -14.22
N SER A 25 -25.25 6.50 -15.24
CA SER A 25 -24.00 7.29 -15.20
C SER A 25 -23.95 8.24 -14.00
N PHE A 26 -25.07 8.90 -13.70
CA PHE A 26 -25.22 9.76 -12.53
C PHE A 26 -24.97 9.00 -11.22
N ASN A 27 -25.62 7.85 -11.03
CA ASN A 27 -25.46 7.06 -9.80
C ASN A 27 -24.04 6.48 -9.71
N PHE A 28 -23.48 6.01 -10.82
CA PHE A 28 -22.12 5.51 -10.87
C PHE A 28 -21.10 6.57 -10.43
N GLN A 29 -21.13 7.75 -11.05
CA GLN A 29 -20.19 8.83 -10.71
C GLN A 29 -20.35 9.29 -9.26
N ARG A 30 -21.59 9.36 -8.75
CA ARG A 30 -21.87 9.70 -7.36
C ARG A 30 -21.31 8.65 -6.40
N ILE A 31 -21.58 7.37 -6.63
CA ILE A 31 -21.06 6.27 -5.81
C ILE A 31 -19.54 6.24 -5.87
N PHE A 32 -18.96 6.40 -7.06
CA PHE A 32 -17.52 6.44 -7.26
C PHE A 32 -16.89 7.56 -6.42
N THR A 33 -17.44 8.78 -6.49
CA THR A 33 -16.90 9.92 -5.75
C THR A 33 -16.99 9.71 -4.24
N ILE A 34 -18.09 9.13 -3.75
CA ILE A 34 -18.26 8.79 -2.33
C ILE A 34 -17.22 7.76 -1.87
N LEU A 35 -16.94 6.74 -2.69
CA LEU A 35 -16.03 5.64 -2.33
C LEU A 35 -14.56 6.00 -2.49
N CYS A 36 -14.22 6.80 -3.50
CA CYS A 36 -12.83 7.06 -3.91
C CYS A 36 -12.32 8.44 -3.50
N ASP A 37 -13.17 9.26 -2.87
CA ASP A 37 -12.89 10.66 -2.49
C ASP A 37 -12.32 11.53 -3.63
N CYS A 38 -12.67 11.18 -4.87
CA CYS A 38 -12.32 11.91 -6.08
C CYS A 38 -13.29 11.57 -7.20
N THR A 39 -13.46 12.48 -8.15
CA THR A 39 -14.29 12.20 -9.32
C THR A 39 -13.66 11.14 -10.20
N LEU A 40 -14.49 10.42 -10.97
CA LEU A 40 -14.01 9.45 -11.96
C LEU A 40 -12.99 10.06 -12.94
N GLY A 41 -13.27 11.28 -13.41
CA GLY A 41 -12.37 12.00 -14.32
C GLY A 41 -11.04 12.38 -13.68
N GLU A 42 -11.05 12.78 -12.40
CA GLU A 42 -9.82 13.02 -11.65
C GLU A 42 -8.99 11.75 -11.48
N TYR A 43 -9.64 10.66 -11.12
CA TYR A 43 -9.00 9.35 -10.99
C TYR A 43 -8.28 8.96 -12.29
N ILE A 44 -9.03 8.90 -13.41
CA ILE A 44 -8.48 8.52 -14.72
C ILE A 44 -7.32 9.44 -15.11
N ARG A 45 -7.49 10.76 -14.95
CA ARG A 45 -6.45 11.75 -15.29
C ARG A 45 -5.19 11.57 -14.45
N ASN A 46 -5.31 11.41 -13.14
CA ASN A 46 -4.16 11.28 -12.24
C ASN A 46 -3.42 9.96 -12.46
N ARG A 47 -4.16 8.86 -12.71
CA ARG A 47 -3.59 7.56 -13.09
C ARG A 47 -2.82 7.64 -14.41
N ARG A 48 -3.42 8.23 -15.45
CA ARG A 48 -2.77 8.46 -16.75
C ARG A 48 -1.47 9.26 -16.62
N LEU A 49 -1.49 10.37 -15.87
CA LEU A 49 -0.30 11.20 -15.67
C LEU A 49 0.80 10.44 -14.91
N THR A 50 0.42 9.63 -13.92
CA THR A 50 1.36 8.75 -13.20
C THR A 50 2.05 7.76 -14.15
N LEU A 51 1.27 7.07 -15.00
CA LEU A 51 1.81 6.11 -15.97
C LEU A 51 2.68 6.79 -17.03
N ALA A 52 2.24 7.94 -17.54
CA ALA A 52 3.03 8.77 -18.46
C ALA A 52 4.37 9.17 -17.83
N GLY A 53 4.39 9.51 -16.54
CA GLY A 53 5.59 9.81 -15.79
C GLY A 53 6.59 8.64 -15.76
N TYR A 54 6.10 7.42 -15.49
CA TYR A 54 6.93 6.22 -15.51
C TYR A 54 7.50 5.94 -16.90
N GLU A 55 6.70 6.08 -17.95
CA GLU A 55 7.14 5.87 -19.33
C GLU A 55 8.18 6.92 -19.77
N LEU A 56 8.01 8.17 -19.35
CA LEU A 56 8.98 9.24 -19.59
C LEU A 56 10.35 8.96 -18.95
N LEU A 57 10.38 8.32 -17.79
CA LEU A 57 11.63 7.96 -17.09
C LEU A 57 12.39 6.81 -17.76
N ARG A 58 11.71 6.00 -18.59
CA ARG A 58 12.29 4.86 -19.31
C ARG A 58 12.87 5.24 -20.67
N GLU A 59 12.59 6.45 -21.15
CA GLU A 59 13.08 6.99 -22.43
C GLU A 59 12.70 6.18 -23.68
N GLU A 60 11.65 5.34 -23.61
CA GLU A 60 11.31 4.40 -24.69
C GLU A 60 10.52 5.02 -25.86
N SER A 61 9.86 6.16 -25.66
CA SER A 61 8.95 6.78 -26.65
C SER A 61 9.08 8.30 -26.70
N SER A 62 8.61 8.94 -27.78
CA SER A 62 8.60 10.41 -27.84
C SER A 62 7.60 10.99 -26.83
N ILE A 63 7.80 12.23 -26.39
CA ILE A 63 6.87 12.89 -25.46
C ILE A 63 5.46 12.97 -26.07
N LEU A 64 5.38 13.16 -27.40
CA LEU A 64 4.11 13.22 -28.11
C LEU A 64 3.40 11.86 -28.16
N ASP A 65 4.14 10.77 -28.40
CA ASP A 65 3.54 9.43 -28.43
C ASP A 65 2.96 9.06 -27.06
N ILE A 66 3.69 9.39 -25.98
CA ILE A 66 3.23 9.21 -24.60
C ILE A 66 1.99 10.07 -24.33
N ALA A 67 1.98 11.32 -24.81
CA ALA A 67 0.81 12.20 -24.67
C ALA A 67 -0.43 11.57 -25.33
N ILE A 68 -0.30 11.13 -26.59
CA ILE A 68 -1.39 10.52 -27.37
C ILE A 68 -1.87 9.24 -26.71
N LYS A 69 -0.95 8.36 -26.29
CA LYS A 69 -1.25 7.10 -25.60
C LYS A 69 -2.09 7.29 -24.34
N TYR A 70 -1.86 8.40 -23.62
CA TYR A 70 -2.62 8.74 -22.42
C TYR A 70 -3.76 9.74 -22.68
N GLY A 71 -4.23 9.82 -23.92
CA GLY A 71 -5.46 10.53 -24.30
C GLY A 71 -5.31 12.04 -24.45
N TYR A 72 -4.10 12.56 -24.62
CA TYR A 72 -3.85 13.97 -24.91
C TYR A 72 -3.56 14.17 -26.40
N GLN A 73 -4.34 15.04 -27.03
CA GLN A 73 -4.25 15.29 -28.47
C GLN A 73 -3.06 16.19 -28.87
N THR A 74 -2.47 16.92 -27.92
CA THR A 74 -1.38 17.87 -28.20
C THR A 74 -0.33 17.88 -27.09
N ASN A 75 0.92 18.22 -27.45
CA ASN A 75 2.00 18.39 -26.49
C ASN A 75 1.71 19.49 -25.46
N GLU A 76 1.03 20.56 -25.84
CA GLU A 76 0.73 21.69 -24.96
C GLU A 76 -0.32 21.33 -23.90
N SER A 77 -1.33 20.54 -24.27
CA SER A 77 -2.35 20.06 -23.33
C SER A 77 -1.74 19.08 -22.32
N PHE A 78 -0.94 18.13 -22.81
CA PHE A 78 -0.21 17.19 -21.97
C PHE A 78 0.78 17.89 -21.03
N THR A 79 1.63 18.79 -21.55
CA THR A 79 2.64 19.49 -20.75
C THR A 79 2.01 20.30 -19.63
N ARG A 80 0.88 20.97 -19.87
CA ARG A 80 0.15 21.71 -18.83
C ARG A 80 -0.39 20.78 -17.75
N ALA A 81 -1.06 19.69 -18.14
CA ALA A 81 -1.62 18.73 -17.19
C ALA A 81 -0.52 18.02 -16.37
N PHE A 82 0.53 17.56 -17.05
CA PHE A 82 1.69 16.91 -16.45
C PHE A 82 2.41 17.82 -15.47
N SER A 83 2.68 19.08 -15.85
CA SER A 83 3.35 20.03 -14.96
C SER A 83 2.50 20.40 -13.75
N ARG A 84 1.18 20.52 -13.91
CA ARG A 84 0.28 20.75 -12.78
C ARG A 84 0.28 19.59 -11.79
N PHE A 85 0.32 18.36 -12.30
CA PHE A 85 0.32 17.16 -11.47
C PHE A 85 1.69 16.93 -10.80
N HIS A 86 2.77 16.79 -11.58
CA HIS A 86 4.10 16.45 -11.08
C HIS A 86 4.92 17.65 -10.57
N GLY A 87 4.56 18.89 -10.91
CA GLY A 87 5.30 20.09 -10.54
C GLY A 87 6.46 20.46 -11.48
N ILE A 88 6.71 19.66 -12.52
CA ILE A 88 7.79 19.86 -13.50
C ILE A 88 7.33 19.48 -14.91
N THR A 89 8.03 19.96 -15.95
CA THR A 89 7.67 19.63 -17.33
C THR A 89 8.10 18.20 -17.73
N PRO A 90 7.43 17.58 -18.73
CA PRO A 90 7.83 16.27 -19.24
C PRO A 90 9.29 16.18 -19.68
N SER A 91 9.82 17.24 -20.32
CA SER A 91 11.22 17.29 -20.76
C SER A 91 12.21 17.32 -19.60
N ILE A 92 11.86 18.00 -18.49
CA ILE A 92 12.68 18.01 -17.27
C ILE A 92 12.62 16.64 -16.59
N ALA A 93 11.42 16.06 -16.50
CA ALA A 93 11.20 14.74 -15.91
C ALA A 93 12.08 13.67 -16.58
N ARG A 94 12.14 13.69 -17.92
CA ARG A 94 13.01 12.82 -18.71
C ARG A 94 14.49 13.00 -18.38
N LYS A 95 14.99 14.23 -18.42
CA LYS A 95 16.44 14.52 -18.29
C LYS A 95 17.01 14.28 -16.90
N LYS A 96 16.23 14.50 -15.83
CA LYS A 96 16.77 14.56 -14.47
C LYS A 96 16.50 13.32 -13.60
N ARG A 97 15.80 12.29 -14.11
CA ARG A 97 15.29 11.16 -13.30
C ARG A 97 14.73 11.65 -11.95
N SER A 98 13.87 12.66 -12.03
CA SER A 98 13.34 13.39 -10.88
C SER A 98 12.27 12.60 -10.13
N ASN A 99 12.10 12.91 -8.84
CA ASN A 99 10.99 12.38 -8.02
C ASN A 99 9.65 12.89 -8.57
N LEU A 100 8.93 12.02 -9.29
CA LEU A 100 7.61 12.29 -9.81
C LEU A 100 6.54 11.94 -8.77
N LYS A 101 5.49 12.77 -8.68
CA LYS A 101 4.29 12.39 -7.93
C LYS A 101 3.62 11.17 -8.53
N THR A 102 3.02 10.35 -7.67
CA THR A 102 2.26 9.17 -8.05
C THR A 102 0.86 9.26 -7.49
N PHE A 103 -0.10 8.76 -8.26
CA PHE A 103 -1.45 8.50 -7.79
C PHE A 103 -1.68 6.99 -7.94
N SER A 104 -1.71 6.28 -6.83
CA SER A 104 -1.80 4.81 -6.82
C SER A 104 -3.17 4.33 -7.31
N ARG A 105 -3.22 3.10 -7.85
CA ARG A 105 -4.47 2.43 -8.17
C ARG A 105 -5.31 2.32 -6.89
N ILE A 106 -6.54 2.79 -6.94
CA ILE A 106 -7.49 2.60 -5.83
C ILE A 106 -8.01 1.16 -5.91
N SER A 107 -7.87 0.43 -4.81
CA SER A 107 -8.45 -0.90 -4.63
C SER A 107 -9.67 -0.77 -3.73
N VAL A 108 -10.85 -1.07 -4.27
CA VAL A 108 -12.09 -1.14 -3.48
C VAL A 108 -12.23 -2.59 -3.01
N LYS A 109 -11.85 -2.87 -1.77
CA LYS A 109 -12.16 -4.14 -1.11
C LYS A 109 -13.50 -3.97 -0.40
N SER A 110 -14.51 -4.75 -0.80
CA SER A 110 -15.82 -4.71 -0.17
C SER A 110 -15.79 -5.40 1.20
N ASN A 111 -15.65 -4.62 2.27
CA ASN A 111 -16.03 -5.05 3.62
C ASN A 111 -17.49 -4.62 3.90
N LEU A 112 -18.45 -5.07 3.09
CA LEU A 112 -19.86 -4.90 3.42
C LEU A 112 -20.24 -5.91 4.52
N SER A 113 -20.30 -5.44 5.76
CA SER A 113 -20.96 -6.16 6.85
C SER A 113 -22.31 -5.49 7.12
N GLY A 114 -23.38 -6.13 6.63
CA GLY A 114 -24.75 -5.61 6.75
C GLY A 114 -25.80 -6.63 6.29
N GLY A 115 -26.63 -7.06 7.25
CA GLY A 115 -27.71 -8.04 7.12
C GLY A 115 -28.15 -8.41 8.54
N LYS A 116 -29.43 -8.77 8.76
CA LYS A 116 -29.91 -9.19 10.10
C LYS A 116 -29.14 -10.44 10.55
N VAL A 117 -28.07 -10.24 11.31
CA VAL A 117 -27.49 -11.26 12.16
C VAL A 117 -28.36 -11.32 13.40
N ILE A 118 -28.95 -12.47 13.70
CA ILE A 118 -29.72 -12.64 14.93
C ILE A 118 -28.75 -12.46 16.09
N MET A 119 -29.06 -11.48 16.95
CA MET A 119 -28.12 -10.83 17.87
C MET A 119 -28.28 -11.32 19.32
N SER A 120 -28.74 -12.56 19.52
CA SER A 120 -28.99 -13.08 20.89
C SER A 120 -27.69 -13.21 21.69
N ASP A 121 -26.63 -13.74 21.08
CA ASP A 121 -25.38 -14.08 21.80
C ASP A 121 -24.43 -12.88 21.98
N PHE A 122 -24.62 -11.78 21.24
CA PHE A 122 -23.83 -10.55 21.42
C PHE A 122 -24.29 -9.71 22.61
N SER A 123 -25.57 -9.82 22.98
CA SER A 123 -26.17 -9.03 24.07
C SER A 123 -25.66 -9.40 25.46
N GLU A 124 -25.17 -10.63 25.65
CA GLU A 124 -24.56 -11.08 26.92
C GLU A 124 -23.10 -10.65 27.06
N ARG A 125 -22.36 -10.51 25.95
CA ARG A 125 -20.90 -10.34 25.96
C ARG A 125 -20.46 -8.88 26.12
N GLY A 126 -21.25 -7.93 25.60
CA GLY A 126 -21.06 -6.49 25.82
C GLY A 126 -19.82 -5.85 25.16
N TYR A 127 -19.04 -6.56 24.34
CA TYR A 127 -17.90 -5.99 23.60
C TYR A 127 -17.77 -6.55 22.18
N VAL A 128 -17.04 -5.83 21.32
CA VAL A 128 -16.65 -6.23 19.97
C VAL A 128 -15.16 -6.04 19.81
N VAL A 129 -14.46 -7.07 19.34
CA VAL A 129 -13.05 -6.96 18.93
C VAL A 129 -13.02 -6.24 17.59
N LYS A 130 -12.43 -5.03 17.55
CA LYS A 130 -12.34 -4.22 16.33
C LYS A 130 -11.12 -4.56 15.47
N GLU A 131 -10.08 -5.12 16.09
CA GLU A 131 -8.78 -5.34 15.46
C GLU A 131 -8.02 -6.46 16.17
N THR A 132 -7.18 -7.16 15.43
CA THR A 132 -6.18 -8.11 15.92
C THR A 132 -4.88 -7.84 15.20
N GLY A 133 -3.79 -7.60 15.95
CA GLY A 133 -2.48 -7.30 15.40
C GLY A 133 -1.38 -8.17 16.00
N ALA A 134 -0.26 -8.27 15.30
CA ALA A 134 0.95 -8.88 15.84
C ALA A 134 1.57 -7.99 16.93
N VAL A 135 2.23 -8.61 17.90
CA VAL A 135 2.83 -7.92 19.05
C VAL A 135 4.31 -8.26 19.12
N TYR A 136 5.15 -7.23 19.23
CA TYR A 136 6.59 -7.34 19.31
C TYR A 136 7.10 -6.64 20.57
N TYR A 137 7.85 -7.36 21.40
CA TYR A 137 8.51 -6.78 22.57
C TYR A 137 9.95 -6.44 22.23
N THR A 138 10.41 -5.27 22.66
CA THR A 138 11.78 -4.84 22.47
C THR A 138 12.29 -4.03 23.65
N GLN A 139 13.59 -4.12 23.92
CA GLN A 139 14.25 -3.31 24.94
C GLN A 139 14.68 -1.94 24.42
N ASP A 140 14.90 -1.82 23.11
CA ASP A 140 15.34 -0.57 22.45
C ASP A 140 14.49 -0.33 21.19
N MET A 141 13.43 0.47 21.38
CA MET A 141 12.45 0.73 20.34
C MET A 141 13.04 1.49 19.15
N ASP A 142 13.96 2.43 19.39
CA ASP A 142 14.60 3.23 18.36
C ASP A 142 15.49 2.36 17.46
N LYS A 143 16.28 1.46 18.06
CA LYS A 143 17.09 0.49 17.33
C LYS A 143 16.24 -0.49 16.54
N THR A 144 15.14 -0.96 17.13
CA THR A 144 14.22 -1.89 16.48
C THR A 144 13.50 -1.24 15.29
N LEU A 145 13.04 0.00 15.42
CA LEU A 145 12.47 0.74 14.29
C LEU A 145 13.46 0.91 13.15
N LYS A 146 14.71 1.24 13.48
CA LYS A 146 15.78 1.35 12.47
C LYS A 146 15.98 0.01 11.74
N TRP A 147 15.97 -1.10 12.47
CA TRP A 147 16.08 -2.44 11.89
C TRP A 147 14.91 -2.75 10.95
N PHE A 148 13.66 -2.51 11.36
CA PHE A 148 12.48 -2.71 10.51
C PHE A 148 12.57 -1.92 9.20
N LYS A 149 13.04 -0.67 9.28
CA LYS A 149 13.24 0.19 8.11
C LYS A 149 14.36 -0.30 7.19
N GLU A 150 15.51 -0.65 7.74
CA GLU A 150 16.69 -1.02 6.96
C GLU A 150 16.60 -2.43 6.38
N VAL A 151 16.00 -3.38 7.11
CA VAL A 151 15.94 -4.79 6.71
C VAL A 151 14.68 -5.10 5.92
N LEU A 152 13.52 -4.68 6.43
CA LEU A 152 12.21 -4.98 5.82
C LEU A 152 11.63 -3.82 5.00
N GLY A 153 12.21 -2.62 5.07
CA GLY A 153 11.69 -1.46 4.36
C GLY A 153 10.42 -0.89 4.97
N TRP A 154 10.13 -1.23 6.23
CA TRP A 154 8.88 -0.86 6.90
C TRP A 154 8.99 0.51 7.56
N TYR A 155 7.85 1.16 7.71
CA TYR A 155 7.72 2.46 8.36
C TYR A 155 7.35 2.22 9.81
N GLY A 156 7.81 3.06 10.72
CA GLY A 156 7.35 2.95 12.10
C GLY A 156 7.58 4.22 12.89
N GLN A 157 6.86 4.31 13.98
CA GLN A 157 6.84 5.45 14.87
C GLN A 157 6.74 5.00 16.33
N ILE A 158 7.26 5.84 17.22
CA ILE A 158 7.13 5.68 18.67
C ILE A 158 6.05 6.65 19.11
N ASP A 159 4.92 6.10 19.54
CA ASP A 159 3.73 6.86 19.92
C ASP A 159 3.79 7.29 21.40
N ALA A 160 4.52 6.55 22.23
CA ALA A 160 4.71 6.88 23.64
C ALA A 160 6.14 6.62 24.10
N ARG A 161 6.64 7.54 24.94
CA ARG A 161 7.93 7.45 25.63
C ARG A 161 7.74 7.65 27.13
N ASP A 162 8.58 7.02 27.95
CA ASP A 162 8.64 7.28 29.39
C ASP A 162 9.40 8.58 29.71
N GLU A 163 9.51 8.90 31.01
CA GLU A 163 10.17 10.13 31.50
C GLU A 163 11.65 10.21 31.11
N ASP A 164 12.31 9.07 30.92
CA ASP A 164 13.70 8.98 30.49
C ASP A 164 13.85 9.05 28.96
N GLY A 165 12.73 9.20 28.23
CA GLY A 165 12.70 9.28 26.78
C GLY A 165 12.77 7.93 26.07
N ILE A 166 12.64 6.81 26.79
CA ILE A 166 12.67 5.47 26.21
C ILE A 166 11.29 5.14 25.63
N GLY A 167 11.26 4.63 24.40
CA GLY A 167 10.01 4.20 23.75
C GLY A 167 9.30 3.11 24.54
N THR A 168 8.04 3.34 24.90
CA THR A 168 7.20 2.40 25.66
C THR A 168 6.15 1.73 24.79
N TYR A 169 5.65 2.44 23.77
CA TYR A 169 4.71 1.94 22.78
C TYR A 169 4.95 2.59 21.41
N GLY A 170 4.80 1.80 20.36
CA GLY A 170 4.86 2.26 18.98
C GLY A 170 4.32 1.22 18.02
N CYS A 171 4.38 1.52 16.73
CA CYS A 171 3.95 0.59 15.69
C CYS A 171 4.93 0.61 14.51
N VAL A 172 4.97 -0.53 13.80
CA VAL A 172 5.56 -0.63 12.46
C VAL A 172 4.52 -1.07 11.47
N SER A 173 4.53 -0.47 10.29
CA SER A 173 3.59 -0.69 9.21
C SER A 173 4.34 -0.95 7.91
N ASN A 174 3.85 -1.92 7.15
CA ASN A 174 4.38 -2.27 5.83
C ASN A 174 3.92 -1.27 4.73
N ILE A 175 3.05 -0.32 5.09
CA ILE A 175 2.63 0.82 4.27
C ILE A 175 3.10 2.13 4.92
N PRO A 176 3.31 3.20 4.14
CA PRO A 176 3.58 4.52 4.71
C PRO A 176 2.48 4.96 5.69
N ILE A 177 2.88 5.50 6.84
CA ILE A 177 1.98 5.90 7.94
C ILE A 177 0.93 6.91 7.47
N GLU A 178 1.26 7.77 6.49
CA GLU A 178 0.34 8.75 5.92
C GLU A 178 -0.86 8.10 5.23
N ILE A 179 -0.71 6.86 4.74
CA ILE A 179 -1.79 6.08 4.11
C ILE A 179 -2.65 5.40 5.18
N GLU A 180 -2.06 5.00 6.30
CA GLU A 180 -2.76 4.36 7.43
C GLU A 180 -3.68 5.35 8.17
N VAL A 181 -3.20 6.58 8.42
CA VAL A 181 -3.96 7.64 9.10
C VAL A 181 -5.25 8.02 8.36
N LEU A 182 -5.31 7.77 7.06
CA LEU A 182 -6.51 8.02 6.24
C LEU A 182 -7.58 6.92 6.36
N HIS A 183 -7.32 5.85 7.13
CA HIS A 183 -8.23 4.69 7.31
C HIS A 183 -8.67 4.01 6.00
N ILE A 184 -7.84 4.16 4.96
CA ILE A 184 -8.10 3.59 3.62
C ILE A 184 -7.87 2.06 3.62
N ALA A 185 -7.08 1.56 4.58
CA ALA A 185 -6.83 0.13 4.77
C ALA A 185 -6.83 -0.22 6.27
N PRO A 186 -7.21 -1.45 6.65
CA PRO A 186 -7.03 -1.94 8.02
C PRO A 186 -5.53 -1.99 8.36
N PHE A 187 -5.19 -1.79 9.64
CA PHE A 187 -3.81 -1.95 10.10
C PHE A 187 -3.30 -3.35 9.78
N THR A 188 -2.17 -3.43 9.09
CA THR A 188 -1.47 -4.67 8.75
C THR A 188 -0.06 -4.71 9.35
N GLY A 189 0.17 -3.88 10.36
CA GLY A 189 1.46 -3.73 11.01
C GLY A 189 1.62 -4.59 12.27
N ILE A 190 2.61 -4.22 13.06
CA ILE A 190 2.95 -4.85 14.34
C ILE A 190 2.97 -3.77 15.41
N HIS A 191 2.30 -4.03 16.53
CA HIS A 191 2.41 -3.22 17.73
C HIS A 191 3.69 -3.56 18.48
N MET A 192 4.44 -2.53 18.88
CA MET A 192 5.68 -2.66 19.62
C MET A 192 5.49 -2.18 21.06
N PHE A 193 6.00 -2.96 22.01
CA PHE A 193 5.98 -2.64 23.42
C PHE A 193 7.37 -2.75 24.03
N LYS A 194 7.68 -1.90 25.00
CA LYS A 194 8.88 -2.06 25.83
C LYS A 194 8.75 -3.34 26.66
N GLY A 195 9.74 -4.21 26.58
CA GLY A 195 9.77 -5.42 27.39
C GLY A 195 10.81 -6.43 26.92
N ASP A 196 10.86 -7.55 27.65
CA ASP A 196 11.77 -8.65 27.34
C ASP A 196 11.40 -9.31 26.02
N THR A 197 12.41 -9.55 25.21
CA THR A 197 12.22 -10.18 23.91
C THR A 197 12.05 -11.67 24.11
N LEU A 198 11.07 -12.21 23.40
CA LEU A 198 10.80 -13.64 23.41
C LEU A 198 11.34 -14.17 22.08
N SER A 199 12.29 -15.11 22.13
CA SER A 199 12.81 -15.82 20.94
C SER A 199 11.77 -16.79 20.37
N ILE A 200 10.59 -16.26 20.05
CA ILE A 200 9.40 -16.99 19.60
C ILE A 200 8.86 -16.34 18.32
N MET A 201 7.91 -17.01 17.66
CA MET A 201 7.14 -16.41 16.58
C MET A 201 6.24 -15.29 17.12
N VAL A 202 6.41 -14.08 16.58
CA VAL A 202 5.68 -12.87 17.00
C VAL A 202 4.77 -12.32 15.90
N GLY A 203 4.88 -12.86 14.68
CA GLY A 203 3.98 -12.55 13.57
C GLY A 203 3.92 -13.68 12.54
N PHE A 204 2.72 -13.89 12.00
CA PHE A 204 2.46 -14.78 10.86
C PHE A 204 1.72 -13.97 9.80
N MET A 205 2.39 -13.66 8.69
CA MET A 205 1.99 -12.60 7.77
C MET A 205 1.89 -13.11 6.34
N LEU A 206 0.74 -12.85 5.72
CA LEU A 206 0.52 -13.11 4.30
C LEU A 206 1.24 -12.06 3.47
N VAL A 207 2.01 -12.49 2.47
CA VAL A 207 2.71 -11.62 1.52
C VAL A 207 2.35 -12.00 0.09
N GLN A 208 2.46 -11.03 -0.81
CA GLN A 208 2.42 -11.27 -2.25
C GLN A 208 3.82 -10.98 -2.81
N GLY A 209 4.51 -12.02 -3.29
CA GLY A 209 5.90 -11.97 -3.71
C GLY A 209 6.88 -12.37 -2.61
N ILE A 210 6.81 -13.62 -2.14
CA ILE A 210 7.71 -14.12 -1.08
C ILE A 210 9.18 -14.19 -1.54
N GLU A 211 9.43 -14.44 -2.83
CA GLU A 211 10.77 -14.37 -3.41
C GLU A 211 11.35 -12.95 -3.39
N GLN A 212 10.54 -11.93 -3.67
CA GLN A 212 10.98 -10.53 -3.64
C GLN A 212 11.32 -10.09 -2.21
N LEU A 213 10.51 -10.52 -1.22
CA LEU A 213 10.82 -10.31 0.19
C LEU A 213 12.18 -10.92 0.54
N TYR A 214 12.39 -12.18 0.17
CA TYR A 214 13.62 -12.90 0.48
C TYR A 214 14.86 -12.21 -0.11
N GLU A 215 14.82 -11.87 -1.40
CA GLU A 215 15.91 -11.17 -2.08
C GLU A 215 16.15 -9.78 -1.49
N PHE A 216 15.09 -9.05 -1.11
CA PHE A 216 15.21 -7.74 -0.50
C PHE A 216 15.92 -7.81 0.86
N VAL A 217 15.54 -8.75 1.72
CA VAL A 217 16.15 -8.95 3.04
C VAL A 217 17.64 -9.30 2.91
N LYS A 218 17.99 -10.23 2.01
CA LYS A 218 19.40 -10.58 1.75
C LYS A 218 20.19 -9.42 1.17
N LYS A 219 19.61 -8.67 0.23
CA LYS A 219 20.24 -7.48 -0.38
C LYS A 219 20.56 -6.40 0.65
N ASN A 220 19.72 -6.25 1.69
CA ASN A 220 19.96 -5.33 2.80
C ASN A 220 20.98 -5.85 3.83
N GLY A 221 21.65 -6.98 3.54
CA GLY A 221 22.71 -7.54 4.37
C GLY A 221 22.23 -8.36 5.56
N TRP A 222 20.94 -8.69 5.63
CA TRP A 222 20.39 -9.49 6.71
C TRP A 222 20.31 -10.97 6.33
N ASN A 223 21.25 -11.75 6.86
CA ASN A 223 21.37 -13.18 6.53
C ASN A 223 20.54 -14.09 7.44
N GLN A 224 19.86 -13.55 8.47
CA GLN A 224 19.01 -14.35 9.37
C GLN A 224 17.60 -14.51 8.80
N ILE A 225 17.53 -14.99 7.56
CA ILE A 225 16.31 -15.37 6.86
C ILE A 225 16.44 -16.82 6.39
N THR A 226 15.42 -17.63 6.61
CA THR A 226 15.43 -19.02 6.14
C THR A 226 15.24 -19.08 4.63
N GLU A 227 15.68 -20.19 4.02
CA GLU A 227 15.27 -20.51 2.65
C GLU A 227 13.74 -20.61 2.54
N ILE A 228 13.22 -20.35 1.34
CA ILE A 228 11.79 -20.48 1.07
C ILE A 228 11.45 -21.96 0.99
N VAL A 229 10.47 -22.39 1.79
CA VAL A 229 10.02 -23.79 1.85
C VAL A 229 8.58 -23.88 1.34
N THR A 230 8.30 -24.86 0.48
CA THR A 230 6.92 -25.21 0.12
C THR A 230 6.34 -26.14 1.19
N GLU A 231 5.28 -25.69 1.83
CA GLU A 231 4.58 -26.42 2.88
C GLU A 231 3.66 -27.52 2.31
N PRO A 232 3.26 -28.53 3.11
CA PRO A 232 2.40 -29.62 2.64
C PRO A 232 1.04 -29.19 2.07
N TRP A 233 0.54 -28.03 2.50
CA TRP A 233 -0.71 -27.43 2.03
C TRP A 233 -0.54 -26.56 0.78
N GLY A 234 0.68 -26.51 0.21
CA GLY A 234 0.96 -25.94 -1.10
C GLY A 234 1.43 -24.49 -1.12
N GLY A 235 1.36 -23.76 0.00
CA GLY A 235 1.93 -22.41 0.08
C GLY A 235 3.41 -22.42 0.43
N LYS A 236 4.02 -21.25 0.28
CA LYS A 236 5.45 -21.02 0.51
C LYS A 236 5.64 -20.27 1.81
N THR A 237 6.67 -20.59 2.56
CA THR A 237 7.00 -19.90 3.82
C THR A 237 8.48 -19.53 3.90
N CYS A 238 8.78 -18.45 4.60
CA CYS A 238 10.12 -18.14 5.08
C CYS A 238 10.03 -17.42 6.42
N GLU A 239 11.10 -17.47 7.20
CA GLU A 239 11.18 -16.89 8.54
C GLU A 239 12.35 -15.92 8.61
N VAL A 240 12.08 -14.70 9.10
CA VAL A 240 13.10 -13.71 9.40
C VAL A 240 13.30 -13.65 10.90
N THR A 241 14.51 -13.94 11.36
CA THR A 241 14.90 -13.71 12.75
C THR A 241 15.27 -12.24 12.90
N THR A 242 14.58 -11.56 13.81
CA THR A 242 14.75 -10.13 14.08
C THR A 242 16.01 -9.86 14.91
N ILE A 243 16.38 -8.57 15.05
CA ILE A 243 17.57 -8.16 15.81
C ILE A 243 17.57 -8.62 17.27
N ASP A 244 16.39 -8.82 17.84
CA ASP A 244 16.21 -9.28 19.22
C ASP A 244 15.91 -10.79 19.34
N GLY A 245 16.05 -11.54 18.23
CA GLY A 245 15.90 -13.00 18.20
C GLY A 245 14.45 -13.51 18.06
N SER A 246 13.45 -12.63 18.04
CA SER A 246 12.07 -13.02 17.70
C SER A 246 11.91 -13.37 16.22
N ILE A 247 10.91 -14.18 15.89
CA ILE A 247 10.70 -14.73 14.55
C ILE A 247 9.48 -14.10 13.89
N LEU A 248 9.67 -13.56 12.69
CA LEU A 248 8.61 -13.12 11.80
C LEU A 248 8.45 -14.16 10.70
N LYS A 249 7.30 -14.85 10.65
CA LYS A 249 7.00 -15.84 9.63
C LYS A 249 6.15 -15.23 8.53
N PHE A 250 6.58 -15.39 7.30
CA PHE A 250 5.91 -14.92 6.10
C PHE A 250 5.41 -16.10 5.29
N PHE A 251 4.23 -15.98 4.69
CA PHE A 251 3.68 -17.00 3.81
C PHE A 251 3.00 -16.42 2.59
N GLU A 252 2.98 -17.21 1.50
CA GLU A 252 2.26 -16.94 0.24
C GLU A 252 1.51 -18.18 -0.23
#